data_AF-A0A936VT39-F1
#
_entry.id   AF-A0A936VT39-F1
#
_cell.length_a   1.000
_cell.length_b   1.000
_cell.length_c   1.000
_cell.angle_alpha   90.00
_cell.angle_beta   90.00
_cell.angle_gamma   90.00
#
_symmetry.space_group_name_H-M   'P 1'
#
loop_
_entity.id
_entity.type
_entity.pdbx_description
1 polymer ?
#
loop_
_entity_poly.entity_id
_entity_poly.type
_entity_poly.pdbx_seq_one_letter_code
_entity_poly.pdbx_strand_id
1 'polypeptide(L)'
;MDLIWTNITRFTNVRKVLNQVTGTGSFEEIIYVATNVGVYGLIRETENSKKWVKVGKLFPNVTVYDLDINYTSLKLYASTHGRGFWELMQLIL
;
A
#
# COMPACT_ATOMS: atom_id res chain seq x y z
N MET A 1 -16.43 -27.44 3.73
CA MET A 1 -15.74 -26.24 4.23
C MET A 1 -16.10 -25.15 3.24
N ASP A 2 -16.89 -24.17 3.67
CA ASP A 2 -17.33 -23.11 2.77
C ASP A 2 -16.31 -21.97 2.79
N LEU A 3 -15.94 -21.49 1.61
CA LEU A 3 -15.01 -20.37 1.45
C LEU A 3 -15.81 -19.06 1.54
N ILE A 4 -15.43 -18.18 2.47
CA ILE A 4 -16.10 -16.90 2.73
C ILE A 4 -15.19 -15.74 2.31
N TRP A 5 -15.73 -14.83 1.49
CA TRP A 5 -15.07 -13.58 1.17
C TRP A 5 -15.30 -12.55 2.27
N THR A 6 -14.24 -11.88 2.70
CA THR A 6 -14.31 -10.76 3.65
C THR A 6 -13.69 -9.53 3.02
N ASN A 7 -14.39 -8.40 3.06
CA ASN A 7 -13.81 -7.12 2.67
C ASN A 7 -12.92 -6.61 3.80
N ILE A 8 -11.62 -6.52 3.54
CA ILE A 8 -10.61 -6.06 4.51
C ILE A 8 -10.28 -4.56 4.38
N THR A 9 -10.93 -3.85 3.45
CA THR A 9 -10.77 -2.41 3.23
C THR A 9 -11.93 -1.63 3.83
N ARG A 10 -11.70 -0.36 4.16
CA ARG A 10 -12.75 0.62 4.49
C ARG A 10 -12.91 1.69 3.40
N PHE A 11 -12.37 1.44 2.20
CA PHE A 11 -12.39 2.35 1.06
C PHE A 11 -13.34 1.83 -0.02
N THR A 12 -14.00 2.74 -0.72
CA THR A 12 -14.94 2.37 -1.81
C THR A 12 -14.30 2.37 -3.19
N ASN A 13 -13.03 2.77 -3.30
CA ASN A 13 -12.36 3.12 -4.55
C ASN A 13 -10.94 2.54 -4.64
N VAL A 14 -10.83 1.22 -4.66
CA VAL A 14 -9.57 0.48 -4.85
C VAL A 14 -9.28 0.32 -6.34
N ARG A 15 -8.11 0.78 -6.80
CA ARG A 15 -7.70 0.71 -8.23
C ARG A 15 -6.61 -0.31 -8.52
N LYS A 16 -5.57 -0.34 -7.69
CA LYS A 16 -4.43 -1.27 -7.77
C LYS A 16 -4.11 -1.73 -6.35
N VAL A 17 -3.78 -3.01 -6.20
CA VAL A 17 -3.32 -3.59 -4.95
C VAL A 17 -1.96 -4.22 -5.20
N LEU A 18 -0.99 -3.94 -4.34
CA LEU A 18 0.30 -4.64 -4.30
C LEU A 18 0.48 -5.26 -2.92
N ASN A 19 1.06 -6.46 -2.93
CA ASN A 19 1.46 -7.14 -1.72
C ASN A 19 2.99 -7.15 -1.65
N GLN A 20 3.54 -6.66 -0.55
CA GLN A 20 4.95 -6.75 -0.25
C GLN A 20 5.18 -7.64 0.96
N VAL A 21 6.03 -8.64 0.77
CA VAL A 21 6.52 -9.50 1.85
C VAL A 21 7.88 -8.98 2.29
N THR A 22 7.99 -8.53 3.54
CA THR A 22 9.25 -8.02 4.09
C THR A 22 9.93 -9.10 4.93
N GLY A 23 11.09 -9.59 4.47
CA GLY A 23 11.95 -10.50 5.24
C GLY A 23 11.56 -11.98 5.20
N THR A 24 12.56 -12.87 5.24
CA THR A 24 12.37 -14.30 5.45
C THR A 24 12.28 -14.58 6.94
N GLY A 25 11.08 -14.56 7.52
CA GLY A 25 10.84 -14.99 8.91
C GLY A 25 10.03 -14.02 9.77
N SER A 26 9.92 -12.74 9.40
CA SER A 26 8.87 -11.86 9.91
C SER A 26 7.63 -12.06 9.02
N PHE A 27 6.50 -12.41 9.62
CA PHE A 27 5.20 -12.44 8.92
C PHE A 27 4.69 -11.00 8.64
N GLU A 28 5.59 -10.10 8.26
CA GLU A 28 5.28 -8.73 7.96
C GLU A 28 5.00 -8.61 6.47
N GLU A 29 3.71 -8.53 6.20
CA GLU A 29 3.14 -8.33 4.89
C GLU A 29 2.47 -6.96 4.89
N ILE A 30 2.90 -6.11 3.97
CA ILE A 30 2.30 -4.79 3.74
C ILE A 30 1.50 -4.86 2.44
N ILE A 31 0.22 -4.50 2.54
CA ILE A 31 -0.65 -4.36 1.37
C ILE A 31 -0.75 -2.89 1.02
N TYR A 32 -0.30 -2.50 -0.17
CA TYR A 32 -0.49 -1.16 -0.72
C TYR A 32 -1.69 -1.10 -1.64
N VAL A 33 -2.44 0.00 -1.55
CA VAL A 33 -3.63 0.24 -2.36
C VAL A 33 -3.61 1.64 -2.96
N ALA A 34 -3.77 1.71 -4.28
CA ALA A 34 -4.07 2.94 -5.00
C ALA A 34 -5.56 3.29 -4.90
N THR A 35 -5.85 4.54 -4.55
CA THR A 35 -7.22 5.07 -4.43
C THR A 35 -7.39 6.38 -5.21
N ASN A 36 -8.59 6.96 -5.20
CA ASN A 36 -8.82 8.29 -5.80
C ASN A 36 -8.22 9.45 -4.98
N VAL A 37 -7.72 9.19 -3.77
CA VAL A 37 -7.29 10.23 -2.82
C VAL A 37 -5.89 9.98 -2.23
N GLY A 38 -5.14 9.04 -2.81
CA GLY A 38 -3.77 8.73 -2.45
C GLY A 38 -3.48 7.22 -2.37
N VAL A 39 -2.32 6.90 -1.82
CA VAL A 39 -1.89 5.53 -1.53
C VAL A 39 -2.14 5.21 -0.07
N TYR A 40 -2.68 4.02 0.22
CA TYR A 40 -2.85 3.52 1.58
C TYR A 40 -2.10 2.20 1.76
N GLY A 41 -1.53 1.99 2.94
CA GLY A 41 -0.85 0.77 3.33
C GLY A 41 -1.59 0.11 4.49
N LEU A 42 -1.80 -1.19 4.44
CA LEU A 42 -2.24 -1.99 5.58
C LEU A 42 -0.99 -2.38 6.38
N ILE A 43 -0.73 -1.63 7.46
CA ILE A 43 0.50 -1.72 8.24
C ILE A 43 0.18 -2.34 9.61
N ARG A 44 1.08 -3.17 10.12
CA ARG A 44 1.01 -3.75 11.46
C ARG A 44 1.09 -2.64 12.52
N GLU A 45 0.19 -2.64 13.50
CA GLU A 45 0.29 -1.78 14.70
C GLU A 45 0.78 -2.57 15.90
N THR A 46 0.28 -3.80 16.04
CA THR A 46 0.65 -4.76 17.09
C THR A 46 0.77 -6.14 16.47
N GLU A 47 1.22 -7.14 17.22
CA GLU A 47 1.31 -8.53 16.75
C GLU A 47 -0.01 -9.06 16.16
N ASN A 48 -1.15 -8.59 16.67
CA ASN A 48 -2.48 -9.09 16.29
C ASN A 48 -3.36 -8.04 15.58
N SER A 49 -2.81 -6.88 15.20
CA SER A 49 -3.59 -5.84 14.53
C SER A 49 -2.86 -5.17 13.37
N LYS A 50 -3.61 -4.92 12.29
CA LYS A 50 -3.19 -4.08 11.17
C LYS A 50 -4.18 -2.91 11.01
N LYS A 51 -3.68 -1.75 10.58
CA LYS A 51 -4.50 -0.59 10.21
C LYS A 51 -4.17 -0.07 8.83
N TRP A 52 -5.16 0.53 8.19
CA TRP A 52 -4.92 1.31 6.97
C TRP A 52 -4.37 2.69 7.32
N VAL A 53 -3.21 3.03 6.77
CA VAL A 53 -2.56 4.33 6.92
C VAL A 53 -2.32 4.95 5.56
N LYS A 54 -2.52 6.27 5.43
CA LYS A 54 -2.14 6.99 4.21
C LYS A 54 -0.61 7.04 4.11
N VAL A 55 -0.08 6.61 2.97
CA VAL A 55 1.35 6.42 2.73
C VAL A 55 1.98 7.69 2.16
N GLY A 56 3.17 8.03 2.64
CA GLY A 56 3.97 9.17 2.16
C GLY A 56 3.54 10.52 2.74
N LYS A 57 4.44 11.17 3.49
CA LYS A 57 4.24 12.58 3.91
C LYS A 57 4.26 13.45 2.66
N LEU A 58 3.36 14.45 2.60
CA LEU A 58 3.21 15.36 1.46
C LEU A 58 2.75 14.70 0.14
N PHE A 59 2.37 13.42 0.15
CA PHE A 59 1.75 12.82 -1.02
C PHE A 59 0.40 13.51 -1.31
N PRO A 60 0.15 13.97 -2.54
CA PRO A 60 -1.03 14.76 -2.84
C PRO A 60 -2.34 13.99 -2.61
N ASN A 61 -3.41 14.72 -2.28
CA ASN A 61 -4.76 14.20 -2.38
C ASN A 61 -5.17 14.16 -3.86
N VAL A 62 -4.92 13.02 -4.51
CA VAL A 62 -5.11 12.84 -5.95
C VAL A 62 -5.39 11.38 -6.27
N THR A 63 -6.01 11.16 -7.43
CA THR A 63 -6.21 9.81 -7.96
C THR A 63 -4.88 9.19 -8.35
N VAL A 64 -4.64 7.99 -7.82
CA VAL A 64 -3.49 7.15 -8.14
C VAL A 64 -3.95 6.09 -9.14
N TYR A 65 -3.26 5.99 -10.28
CA TYR A 65 -3.63 5.06 -11.34
C TYR A 65 -2.96 3.71 -11.18
N ASP A 66 -1.68 3.71 -10.82
CA ASP A 66 -0.92 2.48 -10.69
C ASP A 66 0.12 2.59 -9.57
N LEU A 67 0.54 1.41 -9.10
CA LEU A 67 1.63 1.22 -8.16
C LEU A 67 2.60 0.18 -8.73
N ASP A 68 3.88 0.34 -8.43
CA ASP A 68 4.89 -0.69 -8.66
C ASP A 68 5.90 -0.71 -7.50
N ILE A 69 6.48 -1.88 -7.24
CA ILE A 69 7.54 -2.04 -6.22
C ILE A 69 8.79 -2.55 -6.91
N ASN A 70 9.87 -1.76 -6.82
CA ASN A 70 11.19 -2.28 -7.12
C ASN A 70 11.75 -2.93 -5.85
N TYR A 71 11.73 -4.25 -5.81
CA TYR A 71 12.21 -5.05 -4.68
C TYR A 71 13.72 -5.00 -4.50
N THR A 72 14.50 -4.71 -5.56
CA THR A 72 15.95 -4.57 -5.48
C THR A 72 16.35 -3.29 -4.74
N SER A 73 15.68 -2.18 -5.03
CA SER A 73 15.96 -0.88 -4.41
C SER A 73 15.02 -0.52 -3.26
N LEU A 74 14.04 -1.37 -2.95
CA LEU A 74 12.97 -1.15 -1.96
C LEU A 74 12.27 0.20 -2.12
N LYS A 75 11.86 0.47 -3.36
CA LYS A 75 11.12 1.69 -3.72
C LYS A 75 9.71 1.34 -4.15
N LEU A 76 8.74 2.05 -3.57
CA LEU A 76 7.37 2.09 -4.05
C LEU A 76 7.23 3.26 -5.01
N TYR A 77 6.67 2.99 -6.18
CA TYR A 77 6.35 4.00 -7.19
C TYR A 77 4.85 4.18 -7.33
N ALA A 78 4.41 5.41 -7.56
CA ALA A 78 3.00 5.74 -7.75
C ALA A 78 2.80 6.75 -8.89
N SER A 79 1.94 6.39 -9.85
CA SER A 79 1.51 7.29 -10.93
C SER A 79 0.20 7.98 -10.56
N THR A 80 0.09 9.29 -10.81
CA THR A 80 -1.07 10.09 -10.39
C THR A 80 -1.73 10.85 -11.53
N HIS A 81 -3.00 11.23 -11.35
CA HIS A 81 -3.71 12.11 -12.28
C HIS A 81 -3.23 13.56 -12.16
N GLY A 82 -2.36 14.00 -13.07
CA GLY A 82 -1.98 15.40 -13.22
C GLY A 82 -1.08 15.95 -12.11
N ARG A 83 -0.50 15.09 -11.25
CA ARG A 83 0.43 15.51 -10.18
C ARG A 83 1.75 14.74 -10.21
N GLY A 84 2.13 14.24 -11.39
CA GLY A 84 3.42 13.58 -11.62
C GLY A 84 3.49 12.13 -11.15
N PHE A 85 4.74 11.64 -11.14
CA PHE A 85 5.13 10.30 -10.73
C PHE A 85 5.98 10.41 -9.47
N TRP A 86 5.71 9.54 -8.50
CA TRP A 86 6.26 9.65 -7.16
C TRP A 86 7.01 8.40 -6.80
N GLU A 87 8.11 8.57 -6.07
CA GLU A 87 8.80 7.48 -5.38
C GLU A 87 8.68 7.67 -3.87
N LEU A 88 8.61 6.54 -3.17
CA LEU A 88 8.78 6.48 -1.73
C LEU A 88 9.86 5.45 -1.43
N MET A 89 10.94 5.91 -0.79
CA MET A 89 11.93 5.00 -0.20
C MET A 89 11.30 4.29 0.98
N GLN A 90 11.34 2.97 0.96
CA GLN A 90 10.88 2.16 2.07
C GLN A 90 12.03 1.81 2.98
N LEU A 91 11.91 2.17 4.26
CA LEU A 91 12.78 1.64 5.29
C LEU A 91 12.25 0.25 5.64
N ILE A 92 13.13 -0.76 5.59
CA ILE A 92 12.86 -2.04 6.25
C ILE A 92 12.82 -1.72 7.75
N LEU A 93 11.70 -2.02 8.42
CA LEU A 93 11.61 -1.93 9.87
C LEU A 93 12.27 -3.15 10.53
#